data_AF-A0A8S3TQ49-F1
#
_entry.id   AF-A0A8S3TQ49-F1
#
_cell.length_a   1.000
_cell.length_b   1.000
_cell.length_c   1.000
_cell.angle_alpha   90.00
_cell.angle_beta   90.00
_cell.angle_gamma   90.00
#
_symmetry.space_group_name_H-M   'P 1'
#
loop_
_entity.id
_entity.type
_entity.pdbx_description
1 polymer ?
#
loop_
_entity_poly.entity_id
_entity_poly.type
_entity_poly.pdbx_seq_one_letter_code
_entity_poly.pdbx_strand_id
1 'polypeptide(L)'
;MFRAWKENTGKSHEENEFNILKKVSSAMKVEQPSEIKFPIQIIDIGIEVSSEAQEISKEFHTSRDITSWIISWGTGNKTFELADKLKQQGAIPVGSVAVPIRRDGSKLLSFMDMDELPKGFYSKSRMFCFLPLPVEAQVPVHLNGCFMVEQDRKSITRYNQDDKSNDTSYWNDAMLDDVVQSAYINLLASVACRSNDPIVETDYWKVWPRITPMMNQDMVLLSQSFYRSIIMKDDMVFYRRNTGIGQGVKCSLSQAFVLDPEFRHSGENGQIAFDCLLEFYHNSCIIIDMPLEIYINFGEIPGVDINKLKSRIISKTDFYNKYFFPNLKDDFWQQLNRRKKRDRLVKGALEDKELHDLVKRYECIPVQMSNRLRKPCELVLEKGPVSAMFTVEDEVFPDASVECYTSILINMGMMEDKISSKLLRERARTVVTLCKETALVRSTAIVKYLNTNMHLHSDATEDLKNIPFLPVLKNLDRWPLPWKADNLEPEEYLFPPSQLFHLTTSLLLDQLGMCSINL
;
A
#
# COMPACT_ATOMS: atom_id res chain seq x y z
N MET A 1 -47.88 -13.50 11.09
CA MET A 1 -46.66 -12.94 11.72
C MET A 1 -45.59 -12.62 10.70
N PHE A 2 -45.03 -13.61 10.00
CA PHE A 2 -44.09 -13.35 8.90
C PHE A 2 -44.60 -14.02 7.63
N ARG A 3 -44.56 -13.29 6.52
CA ARG A 3 -44.84 -13.82 5.18
C ARG A 3 -43.65 -13.51 4.28
N ALA A 4 -43.14 -14.53 3.58
CA ALA A 4 -42.06 -14.37 2.63
C ALA A 4 -42.52 -14.77 1.22
N TRP A 5 -42.02 -14.10 0.19
CA TRP A 5 -42.29 -14.45 -1.21
C TRP A 5 -41.10 -14.07 -2.11
N LYS A 6 -41.02 -14.69 -3.29
CA LYS A 6 -40.07 -14.32 -4.34
C LYS A 6 -40.72 -13.26 -5.25
N GLU A 7 -40.13 -12.07 -5.35
CA GLU A 7 -40.72 -10.94 -6.09
C GLU A 7 -40.42 -11.01 -7.60
N ASN A 8 -39.20 -11.37 -8.00
CA ASN A 8 -38.73 -11.23 -9.38
C ASN A 8 -39.06 -12.40 -10.33
N THR A 9 -40.14 -13.13 -10.10
CA THR A 9 -40.51 -14.34 -10.87
C THR A 9 -40.87 -14.09 -12.34
N GLY A 10 -41.04 -12.83 -12.77
CA GLY A 10 -41.49 -12.47 -14.12
C GLY A 10 -40.44 -11.91 -15.09
N LYS A 11 -39.14 -11.83 -14.75
CA LYS A 11 -38.11 -11.27 -15.65
C LYS A 11 -37.13 -12.35 -16.14
N SER A 12 -37.23 -12.62 -17.44
CA SER A 12 -36.49 -13.59 -18.28
C SER A 12 -36.83 -15.07 -18.06
N HIS A 13 -37.38 -15.70 -19.10
CA HIS A 13 -37.69 -17.14 -19.13
C HIS A 13 -36.42 -18.03 -19.09
N GLU A 14 -35.24 -17.50 -19.43
CA GLU A 14 -33.99 -18.27 -19.49
C GLU A 14 -33.32 -18.48 -18.11
N GLU A 15 -33.53 -17.58 -17.12
CA GLU A 15 -32.89 -17.70 -15.79
C GLU A 15 -33.61 -18.66 -14.83
N ASN A 16 -34.91 -18.92 -15.02
CA ASN A 16 -35.71 -19.80 -14.15
C ASN A 16 -35.76 -21.27 -14.60
N GLU A 17 -35.30 -21.61 -15.81
CA GLU A 17 -35.33 -22.99 -16.34
C GLU A 17 -34.02 -23.79 -16.14
N PHE A 18 -32.98 -23.17 -15.57
CA PHE A 18 -31.71 -23.87 -15.37
C PHE A 18 -31.83 -24.87 -14.20
N ASN A 19 -32.22 -26.10 -14.51
CA ASN A 19 -32.30 -27.18 -13.54
C ASN A 19 -30.90 -27.72 -13.22
N ILE A 20 -30.28 -27.09 -12.21
CA ILE A 20 -28.91 -27.36 -11.74
C ILE A 20 -28.75 -28.83 -11.34
N LEU A 21 -29.71 -29.37 -10.59
CA LEU A 21 -29.71 -30.78 -10.17
C LEU A 21 -29.73 -31.71 -11.38
N LYS A 22 -30.62 -31.48 -12.35
CA LYS A 22 -30.68 -32.28 -13.59
C LYS A 22 -29.36 -32.22 -14.36
N LYS A 23 -28.72 -31.04 -14.45
CA LYS A 23 -27.44 -30.89 -15.16
C LYS A 23 -26.33 -31.70 -14.49
N VAL A 24 -26.19 -31.60 -13.17
CA VAL A 24 -25.15 -32.36 -12.43
C VAL A 24 -25.45 -33.85 -12.41
N SER A 25 -26.68 -34.26 -12.15
CA SER A 25 -27.07 -35.68 -12.22
C SER A 25 -26.88 -36.28 -13.61
N SER A 26 -26.98 -35.48 -14.68
CA SER A 26 -26.67 -35.94 -16.03
C SER A 26 -25.16 -36.09 -16.24
N ALA A 27 -24.36 -35.13 -15.77
CA ALA A 27 -22.90 -35.21 -15.83
C ALA A 27 -22.35 -36.42 -15.05
N MET A 28 -22.95 -36.75 -13.91
CA MET A 28 -22.61 -37.96 -13.14
C MET A 28 -22.79 -39.26 -13.93
N LYS A 29 -23.70 -39.29 -14.92
CA LYS A 29 -23.96 -40.48 -15.74
C LYS A 29 -22.98 -40.66 -16.91
N VAL A 30 -22.34 -39.57 -17.35
CA VAL A 30 -21.51 -39.56 -18.57
C VAL A 30 -20.01 -39.66 -18.24
N GLU A 31 -19.64 -39.70 -16.95
CA GLU A 31 -18.24 -39.74 -16.46
C GLU A 31 -17.34 -38.65 -17.09
N GLN A 32 -17.94 -37.54 -17.54
CA GLN A 32 -17.21 -36.39 -18.06
C GLN A 32 -17.29 -35.24 -17.05
N PRO A 33 -16.23 -35.05 -16.23
CA PRO A 33 -16.07 -33.85 -15.42
C PRO A 33 -15.64 -32.68 -16.31
N SER A 34 -16.47 -32.30 -17.28
CA SER A 34 -16.32 -30.99 -17.92
C SER A 34 -16.59 -29.91 -16.87
N GLU A 35 -15.85 -28.80 -16.86
CA GLU A 35 -16.12 -27.63 -16.01
C GLU A 35 -17.59 -27.18 -16.19
N ILE A 36 -18.47 -27.64 -15.32
CA ILE A 36 -19.88 -27.25 -15.37
C ILE A 36 -19.95 -25.83 -14.84
N LYS A 37 -20.06 -24.88 -15.76
CA LYS A 37 -20.34 -23.48 -15.39
C LYS A 37 -21.82 -23.33 -15.08
N PHE A 38 -22.10 -22.71 -13.94
CA PHE A 38 -23.43 -22.31 -13.51
C PHE A 38 -23.57 -20.79 -13.64
N PRO A 39 -24.72 -20.30 -14.10
CA PRO A 39 -25.00 -18.88 -14.04
C PRO A 39 -25.17 -18.46 -12.57
N ILE A 40 -24.76 -17.22 -12.27
CA ILE A 40 -25.18 -16.57 -11.03
C ILE A 40 -26.65 -16.19 -11.16
N GLN A 41 -27.40 -16.37 -10.07
CA GLN A 41 -28.79 -15.97 -9.98
C GLN A 41 -28.92 -14.76 -9.05
N ILE A 42 -29.75 -13.79 -9.45
CA ILE A 42 -30.16 -12.69 -8.57
C ILE A 42 -31.63 -12.92 -8.20
N ILE A 43 -31.92 -13.01 -6.91
CA ILE A 43 -33.27 -13.27 -6.41
C ILE A 43 -33.69 -12.14 -5.48
N ASP A 44 -34.91 -11.66 -5.66
CA ASP A 44 -35.54 -10.71 -4.73
C ASP A 44 -36.48 -11.46 -3.80
N ILE A 45 -36.18 -11.38 -2.50
CA ILE A 45 -37.00 -11.99 -1.45
C ILE A 45 -37.69 -10.87 -0.70
N GLY A 46 -39.02 -10.86 -0.77
CA GLY A 46 -39.88 -9.99 0.01
C GLY A 46 -40.19 -10.63 1.36
N ILE A 47 -40.13 -9.84 2.43
CA ILE A 47 -40.63 -10.19 3.76
C ILE A 47 -41.67 -9.16 4.19
N GLU A 48 -42.78 -9.66 4.72
CA GLU A 48 -43.83 -8.87 5.35
C GLU A 48 -43.94 -9.30 6.81
N VAL A 49 -43.73 -8.35 7.71
CA VAL A 49 -43.97 -8.49 9.14
C VAL A 49 -45.37 -7.95 9.41
N SER A 50 -46.26 -8.82 9.86
CA SER A 50 -47.67 -8.48 10.06
C SER A 50 -47.91 -7.83 11.42
N SER A 51 -49.05 -7.15 11.59
CA SER A 51 -49.42 -6.49 12.84
C SER A 51 -49.52 -7.46 14.02
N GLU A 52 -49.87 -8.73 13.78
CA GLU A 52 -49.91 -9.75 14.84
C GLU A 52 -48.52 -10.03 15.43
N ALA A 53 -47.42 -9.83 14.68
CA ALA A 53 -46.08 -9.98 15.23
C ALA A 53 -45.77 -8.89 16.26
N GLN A 54 -46.25 -7.67 16.02
CA GLN A 54 -46.10 -6.52 16.93
C GLN A 54 -46.87 -6.69 18.23
N GLU A 55 -47.99 -7.44 18.20
CA GLU A 55 -48.75 -7.80 19.41
C GLU A 55 -47.97 -8.77 20.32
N ILE A 56 -47.13 -9.65 19.75
CA ILE A 56 -46.31 -10.60 20.52
C ILE A 56 -45.05 -9.95 21.09
N SER A 57 -44.36 -9.12 20.30
CA SER A 57 -43.16 -8.41 20.76
C SER A 57 -43.13 -7.00 20.18
N LYS A 58 -42.92 -6.02 21.07
CA LYS A 58 -42.81 -4.60 20.70
C LYS A 58 -41.60 -4.30 19.79
N GLU A 59 -40.66 -5.24 19.66
CA GLU A 59 -39.52 -5.12 18.74
C GLU A 59 -39.92 -5.28 17.26
N PHE A 60 -41.08 -5.89 16.99
CA PHE A 60 -41.59 -6.06 15.63
C PHE A 60 -42.46 -4.86 15.27
N HIS A 61 -42.24 -4.33 14.07
CA HIS A 61 -43.05 -3.29 13.48
C HIS A 61 -43.58 -3.81 12.16
N THR A 62 -44.80 -3.42 11.82
CA THR A 62 -45.38 -3.81 10.53
C THR A 62 -44.50 -3.25 9.41
N SER A 63 -43.92 -4.13 8.61
CA SER A 63 -42.99 -3.74 7.53
C SER A 63 -43.18 -4.64 6.32
N ARG A 64 -42.79 -4.11 5.16
CA ARG A 64 -42.76 -4.85 3.91
C ARG A 64 -41.49 -4.48 3.17
N ASP A 65 -40.51 -5.37 3.24
CA ASP A 65 -39.14 -5.13 2.78
C ASP A 65 -38.78 -6.11 1.67
N ILE A 66 -38.02 -5.65 0.68
CA ILE A 66 -37.47 -6.49 -0.39
C ILE A 66 -35.96 -6.48 -0.28
N THR A 67 -35.36 -7.66 -0.20
CA THR A 67 -33.91 -7.86 -0.14
C THR A 67 -33.47 -8.63 -1.37
N SER A 68 -32.47 -8.11 -2.09
CA SER A 68 -31.85 -8.80 -3.22
C SER A 68 -30.70 -9.69 -2.77
N TRP A 69 -30.58 -10.86 -3.38
CA TRP A 69 -29.56 -11.87 -3.07
C TRP A 69 -28.85 -12.32 -4.33
N ILE A 70 -27.53 -12.46 -4.26
CA ILE A 70 -26.75 -13.18 -5.27
C ILE A 70 -26.60 -14.62 -4.80
N ILE A 71 -26.96 -15.57 -5.65
CA ILE A 71 -26.75 -17.00 -5.44
C ILE A 71 -25.77 -17.51 -6.50
N SER A 72 -24.66 -18.08 -6.03
CA SER A 72 -23.67 -18.74 -6.87
C SER A 72 -23.67 -20.23 -6.59
N TRP A 73 -23.65 -21.03 -7.64
CA TRP A 73 -23.68 -22.49 -7.55
C TRP A 73 -22.31 -23.07 -7.90
N GLY A 74 -22.03 -24.23 -7.33
CA GLY A 74 -20.80 -24.96 -7.51
C GLY A 74 -21.05 -26.46 -7.61
N THR A 75 -20.10 -27.11 -8.27
CA THR A 75 -19.94 -28.56 -8.31
C THR A 75 -18.46 -28.87 -8.16
N GLY A 76 -18.13 -30.09 -7.79
CA GLY A 76 -16.76 -30.50 -7.48
C GLY A 76 -16.31 -31.58 -8.43
N ASN A 77 -15.09 -31.48 -8.95
CA ASN A 77 -14.51 -32.49 -9.87
C ASN A 77 -14.06 -33.76 -9.12
N LYS A 78 -13.57 -33.60 -7.89
CA LYS A 78 -13.10 -34.69 -7.03
C LYS A 78 -14.27 -35.42 -6.36
N THR A 79 -15.40 -34.73 -6.21
CA THR A 79 -16.58 -35.25 -5.50
C THR A 79 -17.41 -36.21 -6.36
N PHE A 80 -17.23 -36.29 -7.69
CA PHE A 80 -18.01 -37.19 -8.55
C PHE A 80 -17.82 -38.68 -8.21
N GLU A 81 -16.58 -39.12 -8.01
CA GLU A 81 -16.29 -40.52 -7.66
C GLU A 81 -16.92 -40.91 -6.31
N LEU A 82 -16.86 -40.00 -5.33
CA LEU A 82 -17.47 -40.21 -4.02
C LEU A 82 -19.00 -40.17 -4.09
N ALA A 83 -19.55 -39.32 -4.95
CA ALA A 83 -21.00 -39.23 -5.17
C ALA A 83 -21.55 -40.53 -5.77
N ASP A 84 -20.81 -41.19 -6.67
CA ASP A 84 -21.24 -42.47 -7.23
C ASP A 84 -21.25 -43.59 -6.16
N LYS A 85 -20.23 -43.63 -5.29
CA LYS A 85 -20.20 -44.55 -4.12
C LYS A 85 -21.40 -44.35 -3.18
N LEU A 86 -21.81 -43.10 -2.98
CA LEU A 86 -22.89 -42.72 -2.03
C LEU A 86 -24.22 -42.42 -2.72
N LYS A 87 -24.38 -42.83 -3.98
CA LYS A 87 -25.57 -42.55 -4.79
C LYS A 87 -26.85 -43.09 -4.16
N GLN A 88 -26.78 -44.26 -3.53
CA GLN A 88 -27.93 -44.85 -2.83
C GLN A 88 -28.36 -44.04 -1.60
N GLN A 89 -27.46 -43.23 -1.04
CA GLN A 89 -27.71 -42.32 0.08
C GLN A 89 -28.18 -40.94 -0.41
N GLY A 90 -28.36 -40.75 -1.72
CA GLY A 90 -28.81 -39.49 -2.33
C GLY A 90 -27.70 -38.46 -2.55
N ALA A 91 -26.42 -38.87 -2.53
CA ALA A 91 -25.30 -37.97 -2.73
C ALA A 91 -25.31 -37.33 -4.13
N ILE A 92 -25.32 -36.00 -4.16
CA ILE A 92 -25.21 -35.19 -5.39
C ILE A 92 -24.20 -34.07 -5.12
N PRO A 93 -23.15 -33.90 -5.95
CA PRO A 93 -22.09 -32.92 -5.72
C PRO A 93 -22.52 -31.51 -6.16
N VAL A 94 -23.59 -30.99 -5.54
CA VAL A 94 -24.15 -29.67 -5.80
C VAL A 94 -24.23 -28.88 -4.51
N GLY A 95 -23.72 -27.65 -4.57
CA GLY A 95 -23.82 -26.69 -3.49
C GLY A 95 -23.92 -25.27 -4.02
N SER A 96 -24.19 -24.33 -3.12
CA SER A 96 -24.29 -22.92 -3.43
C SER A 96 -23.91 -22.05 -2.26
N VAL A 97 -23.52 -20.83 -2.57
CA VAL A 97 -23.38 -19.74 -1.60
C VAL A 97 -24.36 -18.63 -1.94
N ALA A 98 -24.87 -17.94 -0.92
CA ALA A 98 -25.76 -16.81 -1.12
C ALA A 98 -25.37 -15.62 -0.23
N VAL A 99 -25.35 -14.42 -0.82
CA VAL A 99 -24.98 -13.18 -0.14
C VAL A 99 -26.01 -12.08 -0.45
N PRO A 100 -26.46 -11.31 0.55
CA PRO A 100 -27.39 -10.22 0.32
C PRO A 100 -26.66 -9.01 -0.29
N ILE A 101 -27.36 -8.28 -1.16
CA ILE A 101 -26.78 -7.16 -1.92
C ILE A 101 -27.68 -5.93 -1.96
N ARG A 102 -27.06 -4.76 -2.09
CA ARG A 102 -27.72 -3.51 -2.51
C ARG A 102 -27.52 -3.32 -4.00
N ARG A 103 -28.59 -3.00 -4.73
CA ARG A 103 -28.55 -2.77 -6.18
C ARG A 103 -29.47 -1.64 -6.61
N ASP A 104 -29.11 -1.00 -7.71
CA ASP A 104 -29.97 -0.06 -8.45
C ASP A 104 -30.25 -0.65 -9.84
N GLY A 105 -31.49 -1.09 -10.05
CA GLY A 105 -31.86 -1.87 -11.23
C GLY A 105 -30.98 -3.11 -11.35
N SER A 106 -30.26 -3.26 -12.47
CA SER A 106 -29.35 -4.39 -12.69
C SER A 106 -27.94 -4.19 -12.11
N LYS A 107 -27.60 -2.99 -11.60
CA LYS A 107 -26.24 -2.65 -11.15
C LYS A 107 -26.05 -2.96 -9.66
N LEU A 108 -25.00 -3.71 -9.34
CA LEU A 108 -24.58 -4.00 -7.97
C LEU A 108 -23.91 -2.76 -7.35
N LEU A 109 -24.36 -2.35 -6.18
CA LEU A 109 -23.80 -1.21 -5.43
C LEU A 109 -22.86 -1.67 -4.32
N SER A 110 -23.31 -2.66 -3.53
CA SER A 110 -22.53 -3.23 -2.44
C SER A 110 -23.10 -4.56 -1.96
N PHE A 111 -22.33 -5.28 -1.17
CA PHE A 111 -22.82 -6.38 -0.34
C PHE A 111 -23.43 -5.83 0.95
N MET A 112 -24.35 -6.59 1.54
CA MET A 112 -24.91 -6.30 2.86
C MET A 112 -24.36 -7.27 3.88
N ASP A 113 -24.16 -6.79 5.10
CA ASP A 113 -23.87 -7.65 6.23
C ASP A 113 -25.18 -8.32 6.71
N MET A 114 -25.09 -9.55 7.22
CA MET A 114 -26.28 -10.33 7.59
C MET A 114 -27.10 -9.68 8.71
N ASP A 115 -26.46 -8.93 9.59
CA ASP A 115 -27.07 -8.23 10.72
C ASP A 115 -27.77 -6.91 10.31
N GLU A 116 -27.53 -6.42 9.09
CA GLU A 116 -28.26 -5.30 8.49
C GLU A 116 -29.61 -5.70 7.88
N LEU A 117 -29.89 -7.01 7.77
CA LEU A 117 -31.11 -7.51 7.14
C LEU A 117 -32.37 -7.19 7.95
N PRO A 118 -33.52 -6.95 7.28
CA PRO A 118 -34.77 -6.68 7.97
C PRO A 118 -35.23 -7.89 8.79
N LYS A 119 -36.02 -7.62 9.83
CA LYS A 119 -36.58 -8.65 10.71
C LYS A 119 -37.36 -9.68 9.88
N GLY A 120 -37.09 -10.96 10.14
CA GLY A 120 -37.62 -12.09 9.38
C GLY A 120 -36.54 -12.84 8.60
N PHE A 121 -35.42 -12.19 8.29
CA PHE A 121 -34.19 -12.89 7.88
C PHE A 121 -33.35 -13.29 9.10
N TYR A 122 -32.41 -14.22 8.89
CA TYR A 122 -31.38 -14.51 9.88
C TYR A 122 -30.38 -13.37 9.94
N SER A 123 -30.06 -12.88 11.14
CA SER A 123 -29.02 -11.86 11.37
C SER A 123 -27.59 -12.40 11.29
N LYS A 124 -27.44 -13.70 11.03
CA LYS A 124 -26.15 -14.40 10.90
C LYS A 124 -26.24 -15.41 9.77
N SER A 125 -25.10 -15.70 9.15
CA SER A 125 -25.02 -16.73 8.14
C SER A 125 -25.31 -18.13 8.69
N ARG A 126 -25.80 -19.00 7.81
CA ARG A 126 -26.38 -20.31 8.13
C ARG A 126 -26.02 -21.33 7.08
N MET A 127 -25.95 -22.59 7.51
CA MET A 127 -25.85 -23.73 6.61
C MET A 127 -27.24 -24.31 6.32
N PHE A 128 -27.43 -24.75 5.09
CA PHE A 128 -28.64 -25.39 4.60
C PHE A 128 -28.27 -26.72 3.94
N CYS A 129 -29.13 -27.72 4.11
CA CYS A 129 -29.14 -28.93 3.30
C CYS A 129 -30.52 -29.05 2.65
N PHE A 130 -30.78 -28.15 1.70
CA PHE A 130 -32.10 -27.83 1.12
C PHE A 130 -33.11 -27.25 2.12
N LEU A 131 -33.02 -27.62 3.40
CA LEU A 131 -33.72 -27.05 4.54
C LEU A 131 -32.71 -26.40 5.50
N PRO A 132 -33.15 -25.41 6.32
CA PRO A 132 -32.28 -24.76 7.29
C PRO A 132 -31.74 -25.76 8.31
N LEU A 133 -30.42 -25.72 8.55
CA LEU A 133 -29.80 -26.39 9.70
C LEU A 133 -29.62 -25.37 10.83
N PRO A 134 -29.67 -25.79 12.11
CA PRO A 134 -29.42 -24.89 13.24
C PRO A 134 -27.93 -24.55 13.42
N VAL A 135 -27.15 -24.56 12.32
CA VAL A 135 -25.70 -24.32 12.29
C VAL A 135 -25.43 -22.93 11.75
N GLU A 136 -24.71 -22.10 12.51
CA GLU A 136 -24.18 -20.82 12.04
C GLU A 136 -22.97 -21.07 11.13
N ALA A 137 -22.94 -20.44 9.96
CA ALA A 137 -21.87 -20.67 8.99
C ALA A 137 -20.61 -19.83 9.31
N GLN A 138 -20.66 -18.80 10.16
CA GLN A 138 -19.46 -18.03 10.58
C GLN A 138 -18.60 -17.46 9.43
N VAL A 139 -19.15 -17.40 8.22
CA VAL A 139 -18.61 -16.77 7.01
C VAL A 139 -19.62 -15.72 6.51
N PRO A 140 -19.24 -14.76 5.65
CA PRO A 140 -20.15 -13.67 5.23
C PRO A 140 -21.28 -14.10 4.27
N VAL A 141 -21.48 -15.41 4.05
CA VAL A 141 -22.44 -15.96 3.10
C VAL A 141 -23.25 -17.11 3.70
N HIS A 142 -24.49 -17.30 3.27
CA HIS A 142 -25.21 -18.55 3.50
C HIS A 142 -24.59 -19.67 2.66
N LEU A 143 -24.55 -20.88 3.21
CA LEU A 143 -24.02 -22.06 2.54
C LEU A 143 -25.13 -23.07 2.35
N ASN A 144 -25.26 -23.65 1.16
CA ASN A 144 -26.19 -24.73 0.90
C ASN A 144 -25.48 -25.86 0.16
N GLY A 145 -25.84 -27.11 0.45
CA GLY A 145 -25.29 -28.26 -0.24
C GLY A 145 -26.01 -29.55 0.11
N CYS A 146 -25.80 -30.58 -0.69
CA CYS A 146 -26.31 -31.93 -0.41
C CYS A 146 -25.51 -32.62 0.71
N PHE A 147 -25.48 -32.04 1.91
CA PHE A 147 -24.74 -32.57 3.05
C PHE A 147 -25.43 -33.80 3.66
N MET A 148 -24.63 -34.74 4.16
CA MET A 148 -25.12 -35.79 5.05
C MET A 148 -25.28 -35.20 6.46
N VAL A 149 -26.43 -35.43 7.08
CA VAL A 149 -26.80 -34.83 8.37
C VAL A 149 -26.98 -35.89 9.44
N GLU A 150 -26.70 -35.53 10.68
CA GLU A 150 -26.97 -36.38 11.84
C GLU A 150 -28.46 -36.68 11.98
N GLN A 151 -28.80 -37.73 12.74
CA GLN A 151 -30.20 -38.16 12.93
C GLN A 151 -31.07 -37.06 13.55
N ASP A 152 -30.52 -36.26 14.47
CA ASP A 152 -31.23 -35.14 15.10
C ASP A 152 -31.28 -33.88 14.20
N ARG A 153 -30.62 -33.94 13.03
CA ARG A 153 -30.49 -32.86 12.04
C ARG A 153 -29.96 -31.55 12.61
N LYS A 154 -29.19 -31.60 13.70
CA LYS A 154 -28.59 -30.40 14.30
C LYS A 154 -27.21 -30.08 13.75
N SER A 155 -26.55 -31.05 13.12
CA SER A 155 -25.24 -30.89 12.49
C SER A 155 -25.11 -31.77 11.24
N ILE A 156 -24.08 -31.48 10.45
CA ILE A 156 -23.63 -32.37 9.38
C ILE A 156 -22.77 -33.49 9.98
N THR A 157 -22.77 -34.67 9.35
CA THR A 157 -22.01 -35.83 9.86
C THR A 157 -20.51 -35.57 9.84
N ARG A 158 -19.84 -35.98 10.92
CA ARG A 158 -18.39 -35.84 11.14
C ARG A 158 -17.79 -37.18 11.56
N TYR A 159 -16.49 -37.33 11.36
CA TYR A 159 -15.81 -38.57 11.69
C TYR A 159 -15.96 -38.89 13.18
N ASN A 160 -16.49 -40.06 13.48
CA ASN A 160 -16.47 -40.65 14.81
C ASN A 160 -15.72 -41.99 14.75
N GLN A 161 -14.89 -42.28 15.76
CA GLN A 161 -14.15 -43.55 15.84
C GLN A 161 -15.08 -44.77 15.95
N ASP A 162 -16.29 -44.56 16.45
CA ASP A 162 -17.31 -45.60 16.60
C ASP A 162 -18.10 -45.88 15.30
N ASP A 163 -17.90 -45.08 14.25
CA ASP A 163 -18.61 -45.25 12.98
C ASP A 163 -18.11 -46.48 12.21
N LYS A 164 -19.06 -47.26 11.66
CA LYS A 164 -18.75 -48.42 10.81
C LYS A 164 -18.03 -48.05 9.52
N SER A 165 -18.22 -46.83 9.06
CA SER A 165 -17.64 -46.26 7.85
C SER A 165 -17.60 -44.74 7.95
N ASN A 166 -16.58 -44.13 7.40
CA ASN A 166 -16.40 -42.68 7.43
C ASN A 166 -16.94 -41.98 6.17
N ASP A 167 -17.65 -42.71 5.30
CA ASP A 167 -17.98 -42.22 3.96
C ASP A 167 -18.83 -40.94 3.99
N THR A 168 -19.76 -40.83 4.94
CA THR A 168 -20.63 -39.65 5.11
C THR A 168 -19.87 -38.44 5.64
N SER A 169 -18.87 -38.63 6.52
CA SER A 169 -18.01 -37.54 6.97
C SER A 169 -17.05 -37.09 5.87
N TYR A 170 -16.43 -38.03 5.15
CA TYR A 170 -15.60 -37.74 3.98
C TYR A 170 -16.39 -37.02 2.88
N TRP A 171 -17.66 -37.37 2.70
CA TRP A 171 -18.56 -36.68 1.78
C TRP A 171 -18.72 -35.21 2.14
N ASN A 172 -19.03 -34.90 3.40
CA ASN A 172 -19.22 -33.51 3.82
C ASN A 172 -17.93 -32.70 3.72
N ASP A 173 -16.78 -33.31 4.01
CA ASP A 173 -15.48 -32.65 3.86
C ASP A 173 -15.19 -32.36 2.38
N ALA A 174 -15.48 -33.32 1.47
CA ALA A 174 -15.37 -33.12 0.04
C ALA A 174 -16.37 -32.07 -0.51
N MET A 175 -17.58 -32.01 0.06
CA MET A 175 -18.57 -30.97 -0.29
C MET A 175 -18.06 -29.57 0.07
N LEU A 176 -17.43 -29.41 1.23
CA LEU A 176 -16.83 -28.12 1.63
C LEU A 176 -15.57 -27.80 0.82
N ASP A 177 -14.68 -28.78 0.63
CA ASP A 177 -13.36 -28.61 -0.02
C ASP A 177 -13.42 -28.43 -1.55
N ASP A 178 -14.49 -28.86 -2.21
CA ASP A 178 -14.56 -28.85 -3.67
C ASP A 178 -15.83 -28.13 -4.16
N VAL A 179 -17.00 -28.58 -3.71
CA VAL A 179 -18.30 -28.11 -4.22
C VAL A 179 -18.64 -26.69 -3.76
N VAL A 180 -18.66 -26.47 -2.44
CA VAL A 180 -18.99 -25.17 -1.83
C VAL A 180 -17.85 -24.18 -2.06
N GLN A 181 -16.60 -24.64 -1.98
CA GLN A 181 -15.41 -23.89 -2.38
C GLN A 181 -15.56 -23.33 -3.80
N SER A 182 -15.93 -24.18 -4.78
CA SER A 182 -16.17 -23.76 -6.17
C SER A 182 -17.29 -22.71 -6.27
N ALA A 183 -18.41 -22.93 -5.58
CA ALA A 183 -19.51 -21.96 -5.55
C ALA A 183 -19.05 -20.58 -5.05
N TYR A 184 -18.19 -20.56 -4.03
CA TYR A 184 -17.62 -19.35 -3.45
C TYR A 184 -16.68 -18.62 -4.41
N ILE A 185 -15.77 -19.34 -5.07
CA ILE A 185 -14.89 -18.74 -6.09
C ILE A 185 -15.69 -18.21 -7.27
N ASN A 186 -16.71 -18.95 -7.72
CA ASN A 186 -17.62 -18.52 -8.79
C ASN A 186 -18.37 -17.23 -8.41
N LEU A 187 -18.76 -17.08 -7.14
CA LEU A 187 -19.40 -15.85 -6.63
C LEU A 187 -18.48 -14.65 -6.84
N LEU A 188 -17.25 -14.73 -6.33
CA LEU A 188 -16.28 -13.64 -6.42
C LEU A 188 -15.87 -13.35 -7.85
N ALA A 189 -15.52 -14.39 -8.63
CA ALA A 189 -15.11 -14.22 -10.02
C ALA A 189 -16.20 -13.55 -10.85
N SER A 190 -17.46 -13.96 -10.68
CA SER A 190 -18.58 -13.37 -11.41
C SER A 190 -18.88 -11.94 -10.99
N VAL A 191 -18.75 -11.62 -9.69
CA VAL A 191 -18.89 -10.24 -9.20
C VAL A 191 -17.76 -9.37 -9.74
N ALA A 192 -16.52 -9.86 -9.74
CA ALA A 192 -15.38 -9.15 -10.32
C ALA A 192 -15.54 -8.91 -11.84
N CYS A 193 -16.31 -9.76 -12.55
CA CYS A 193 -16.66 -9.55 -13.96
C CYS A 193 -17.61 -8.36 -14.18
N ARG A 194 -18.26 -7.84 -13.14
CA ARG A 194 -19.19 -6.71 -13.21
C ARG A 194 -18.43 -5.39 -13.15
N SER A 195 -17.45 -5.21 -14.03
CA SER A 195 -16.51 -4.08 -14.00
C SER A 195 -17.15 -2.69 -14.16
N ASN A 196 -18.35 -2.61 -14.72
CA ASN A 196 -19.10 -1.36 -14.86
C ASN A 196 -20.01 -1.05 -13.67
N ASP A 197 -20.15 -2.00 -12.74
CA ASP A 197 -20.97 -1.79 -11.56
C ASP A 197 -20.23 -0.91 -10.55
N PRO A 198 -20.92 0.04 -9.87
CA PRO A 198 -20.28 0.96 -8.96
C PRO A 198 -20.04 0.32 -7.57
N ILE A 199 -19.54 -0.92 -7.55
CA ILE A 199 -19.26 -1.68 -6.32
C ILE A 199 -18.22 -0.94 -5.49
N VAL A 200 -18.49 -0.79 -4.20
CA VAL A 200 -17.52 -0.28 -3.24
C VAL A 200 -16.44 -1.35 -3.02
N GLU A 201 -15.17 -1.01 -3.27
CA GLU A 201 -14.05 -1.97 -3.19
C GLU A 201 -13.92 -2.60 -1.79
N THR A 202 -14.10 -1.82 -0.73
CA THR A 202 -14.04 -2.33 0.64
C THR A 202 -15.11 -3.40 0.90
N ASP A 203 -16.30 -3.28 0.30
CA ASP A 203 -17.37 -4.26 0.46
C ASP A 203 -17.07 -5.57 -0.30
N TYR A 204 -16.32 -5.51 -1.41
CA TYR A 204 -15.88 -6.72 -2.12
C TYR A 204 -15.05 -7.63 -1.20
N TRP A 205 -14.12 -7.04 -0.45
CA TRP A 205 -13.27 -7.79 0.49
C TRP A 205 -14.00 -8.27 1.74
N LYS A 206 -15.14 -7.70 2.11
CA LYS A 206 -15.97 -8.21 3.24
C LYS A 206 -16.54 -9.60 2.95
N VAL A 207 -16.75 -9.93 1.68
CA VAL A 207 -17.29 -11.24 1.27
C VAL A 207 -16.21 -12.32 1.28
N TRP A 208 -14.93 -12.01 1.49
CA TRP A 208 -13.92 -13.05 1.63
C TRP A 208 -14.04 -13.73 3.00
N PRO A 209 -13.87 -15.07 3.08
CA PRO A 209 -13.94 -15.78 4.35
C PRO A 209 -12.78 -15.34 5.25
N ARG A 210 -13.08 -14.98 6.51
CA ARG A 210 -12.06 -14.59 7.49
C ARG A 210 -11.87 -15.70 8.50
N ILE A 211 -10.63 -16.16 8.65
CA ILE A 211 -10.29 -17.15 9.66
C ILE A 211 -10.26 -16.43 11.01
N THR A 212 -10.99 -16.98 11.98
CA THR A 212 -11.04 -16.43 13.33
C THR A 212 -10.89 -17.56 14.36
N PRO A 213 -10.37 -17.28 15.58
CA PRO A 213 -10.22 -18.32 16.60
C PRO A 213 -11.53 -18.99 17.03
N MET A 214 -12.68 -18.34 16.80
CA MET A 214 -14.01 -18.86 17.16
C MET A 214 -14.65 -19.69 16.03
N MET A 215 -13.97 -19.83 14.90
CA MET A 215 -14.48 -20.53 13.72
C MET A 215 -14.50 -22.04 13.97
N ASN A 216 -15.60 -22.69 13.62
CA ASN A 216 -15.74 -24.14 13.73
C ASN A 216 -14.91 -24.86 12.65
N GLN A 217 -14.67 -26.16 12.84
CA GLN A 217 -13.81 -26.95 11.96
C GLN A 217 -14.26 -26.97 10.49
N ASP A 218 -15.58 -26.97 10.25
CA ASP A 218 -16.16 -27.01 8.91
C ASP A 218 -15.82 -25.74 8.12
N MET A 219 -15.91 -24.62 8.82
CA MET A 219 -15.71 -23.31 8.25
C MET A 219 -14.22 -22.98 8.12
N VAL A 220 -13.38 -23.53 9.01
CA VAL A 220 -11.93 -23.58 8.83
C VAL A 220 -11.58 -24.38 7.56
N LEU A 221 -12.14 -25.57 7.37
CA LEU A 221 -11.91 -26.40 6.18
C LEU A 221 -12.29 -25.67 4.89
N LEU A 222 -13.49 -25.08 4.84
CA LEU A 222 -13.96 -24.30 3.69
C LEU A 222 -13.04 -23.11 3.41
N SER A 223 -12.65 -22.35 4.43
CA SER A 223 -11.79 -21.17 4.30
C SER A 223 -10.40 -21.55 3.81
N GLN A 224 -9.80 -22.60 4.38
CA GLN A 224 -8.51 -23.13 3.94
C GLN A 224 -8.57 -23.57 2.48
N SER A 225 -9.64 -24.28 2.10
CA SER A 225 -9.82 -24.72 0.72
C SER A 225 -9.97 -23.55 -0.25
N PHE A 226 -10.75 -22.54 0.13
CA PHE A 226 -10.92 -21.30 -0.63
C PHE A 226 -9.57 -20.62 -0.92
N TYR A 227 -8.77 -20.34 0.11
CA TYR A 227 -7.47 -19.68 -0.05
C TYR A 227 -6.46 -20.53 -0.84
N ARG A 228 -6.46 -21.85 -0.61
CA ARG A 228 -5.64 -22.80 -1.38
C ARG A 228 -6.04 -22.80 -2.86
N SER A 229 -7.33 -22.76 -3.18
CA SER A 229 -7.82 -22.72 -4.56
C SER A 229 -7.27 -21.51 -5.30
N ILE A 230 -7.31 -20.32 -4.69
CA ILE A 230 -6.84 -19.08 -5.32
C ILE A 230 -5.36 -19.16 -5.72
N ILE A 231 -4.51 -19.70 -4.84
CA ILE A 231 -3.06 -19.84 -5.11
C ILE A 231 -2.77 -20.93 -6.15
N MET A 232 -3.59 -21.99 -6.20
CA MET A 232 -3.32 -23.15 -7.05
C MET A 232 -3.94 -23.04 -8.45
N LYS A 233 -5.16 -22.51 -8.56
CA LYS A 233 -5.94 -22.45 -9.81
C LYS A 233 -5.80 -21.11 -10.56
N ASP A 234 -5.20 -20.10 -9.92
CA ASP A 234 -5.05 -18.77 -10.48
C ASP A 234 -6.40 -18.14 -10.89
N ASP A 235 -7.39 -18.27 -10.01
CA ASP A 235 -8.76 -17.80 -10.24
C ASP A 235 -8.81 -16.25 -10.33
N MET A 236 -9.69 -15.72 -11.20
CA MET A 236 -9.86 -14.28 -11.44
C MET A 236 -10.70 -13.59 -10.34
N VAL A 237 -10.20 -13.60 -9.11
CA VAL A 237 -10.93 -13.17 -7.92
C VAL A 237 -10.40 -11.88 -7.28
N PHE A 238 -9.25 -11.37 -7.71
CA PHE A 238 -8.76 -10.09 -7.22
C PHE A 238 -9.47 -8.96 -7.96
N TYR A 239 -9.88 -7.95 -7.21
CA TYR A 239 -10.64 -6.81 -7.70
C TYR A 239 -10.11 -5.53 -7.06
N ARG A 240 -10.03 -4.46 -7.86
CA ARG A 240 -9.81 -3.08 -7.41
C ARG A 240 -10.65 -2.14 -8.24
N ARG A 241 -11.16 -1.06 -7.65
CA ARG A 241 -11.81 -0.01 -8.43
C ARG A 241 -10.77 0.97 -8.96
N ASN A 242 -10.71 1.14 -10.28
CA ASN A 242 -9.88 2.17 -10.87
C ASN A 242 -10.61 3.52 -10.78
N THR A 243 -10.20 4.35 -9.83
CA THR A 243 -10.80 5.67 -9.56
C THR A 243 -10.65 6.65 -10.73
N GLY A 244 -9.65 6.47 -11.61
CA GLY A 244 -9.45 7.34 -12.77
C GLY A 244 -10.44 7.10 -13.92
N ILE A 245 -10.91 5.86 -14.11
CA ILE A 245 -11.79 5.46 -15.23
C ILE A 245 -13.21 5.13 -14.72
N GLY A 246 -13.39 4.98 -13.41
CA GLY A 246 -14.67 4.60 -12.80
C GLY A 246 -15.06 3.13 -13.02
N GLN A 247 -14.15 2.32 -13.59
CA GLN A 247 -14.33 0.90 -13.86
C GLN A 247 -13.54 0.03 -12.88
N GLY A 248 -14.10 -1.12 -12.55
CA GLY A 248 -13.42 -2.19 -11.82
C GLY A 248 -12.39 -2.90 -12.70
N VAL A 249 -11.21 -3.13 -12.14
CA VAL A 249 -10.20 -4.02 -12.71
C VAL A 249 -10.20 -5.34 -11.94
N LYS A 250 -10.04 -6.44 -12.67
CA LYS A 250 -9.96 -7.78 -12.09
C LYS A 250 -8.73 -8.51 -12.58
N CYS A 251 -8.17 -9.38 -11.76
CA CYS A 251 -7.05 -10.21 -12.16
C CYS A 251 -6.98 -11.50 -11.32
N SER A 252 -6.16 -12.43 -11.80
CA SER A 252 -5.71 -13.58 -11.02
C SER A 252 -4.46 -13.25 -10.21
N LEU A 253 -3.97 -14.20 -9.40
CA LEU A 253 -2.75 -14.02 -8.61
C LEU A 253 -1.53 -13.76 -9.50
N SER A 254 -1.42 -14.47 -10.62
CA SER A 254 -0.29 -14.35 -11.54
C SER A 254 -0.21 -12.98 -12.23
N GLN A 255 -1.34 -12.29 -12.28
CA GLN A 255 -1.51 -10.97 -12.86
C GLN A 255 -1.60 -9.87 -11.81
N ALA A 256 -1.51 -10.19 -10.52
CA ALA A 256 -1.57 -9.23 -9.42
C ALA A 256 -0.17 -8.88 -8.90
N PHE A 257 0.01 -7.63 -8.52
CA PHE A 257 1.02 -7.23 -7.53
C PHE A 257 0.31 -6.52 -6.39
N VAL A 258 0.85 -6.69 -5.18
CA VAL A 258 0.31 -6.10 -3.96
C VAL A 258 1.45 -5.34 -3.29
N LEU A 259 1.22 -4.07 -2.94
CA LEU A 259 2.15 -3.39 -2.05
C LEU A 259 2.09 -4.11 -0.71
N ASP A 260 3.25 -4.43 -0.13
CA ASP A 260 3.37 -5.10 1.17
C ASP A 260 2.24 -4.66 2.12
N PRO A 261 1.30 -5.58 2.49
CA PRO A 261 0.10 -5.20 3.20
C PRO A 261 0.36 -4.55 4.56
N GLU A 262 1.46 -4.88 5.25
CA GLU A 262 1.81 -4.23 6.51
C GLU A 262 2.25 -2.79 6.26
N PHE A 263 3.07 -2.56 5.23
CA PHE A 263 3.48 -1.20 4.85
C PHE A 263 2.30 -0.39 4.28
N ARG A 264 1.46 -0.99 3.44
CA ARG A 264 0.26 -0.38 2.87
C ARG A 264 -0.68 0.16 3.95
N HIS A 265 -0.79 -0.54 5.08
CA HIS A 265 -1.66 -0.19 6.20
C HIS A 265 -0.93 0.54 7.35
N SER A 266 0.33 0.96 7.17
CA SER A 266 1.12 1.67 8.19
C SER A 266 0.74 3.17 8.34
N GLY A 267 -0.55 3.49 8.25
CA GLY A 267 -1.10 4.85 8.31
C GLY A 267 -0.94 5.64 7.01
N GLU A 268 -0.71 6.95 7.14
CA GLU A 268 -0.67 7.87 5.98
C GLU A 268 0.47 7.57 5.01
N ASN A 269 1.63 7.10 5.50
CA ASN A 269 2.77 6.75 4.64
C ASN A 269 2.40 5.60 3.69
N GLY A 270 1.69 4.58 4.18
CA GLY A 270 1.23 3.46 3.35
C GLY A 270 0.21 3.88 2.29
N GLN A 271 -0.69 4.80 2.63
CA GLN A 271 -1.66 5.38 1.68
C GLN A 271 -0.96 6.18 0.57
N ILE A 272 -0.04 7.08 0.94
CA ILE A 272 0.73 7.87 -0.02
C ILE A 272 1.59 6.97 -0.90
N ALA A 273 2.20 5.93 -0.33
CA ALA A 273 3.00 4.97 -1.07
C ALA A 273 2.16 4.21 -2.10
N PHE A 274 0.93 3.83 -1.76
CA PHE A 274 0.02 3.18 -2.70
C PHE A 274 -0.42 4.11 -3.83
N ASP A 275 -0.80 5.37 -3.51
CA ASP A 275 -1.11 6.39 -4.52
C ASP A 275 0.06 6.59 -5.50
N CYS A 276 1.28 6.70 -4.96
CA CYS A 276 2.53 6.82 -5.72
C CYS A 276 2.78 5.59 -6.60
N LEU A 277 2.55 4.39 -6.08
CA LEU A 277 2.75 3.15 -6.82
C LEU A 277 1.77 3.05 -7.99
N LEU A 278 0.49 3.42 -7.78
CA LEU A 278 -0.50 3.44 -8.84
C LEU A 278 -0.15 4.42 -9.97
N GLU A 279 0.48 5.55 -9.64
CA GLU A 279 0.95 6.50 -10.63
C GLU A 279 2.11 5.95 -11.46
N PHE A 280 3.18 5.46 -10.81
CA PHE A 280 4.43 5.15 -11.51
C PHE A 280 4.55 3.69 -11.98
N TYR A 281 3.57 2.85 -11.69
CA TYR A 281 3.53 1.48 -12.18
C TYR A 281 2.80 1.41 -13.53
N HIS A 282 3.54 1.11 -14.60
CA HIS A 282 3.01 1.08 -15.97
C HIS A 282 3.11 -0.28 -16.67
N ASN A 283 3.37 -1.35 -15.92
CA ASN A 283 3.48 -2.70 -16.50
C ASN A 283 2.10 -3.36 -16.65
N SER A 284 2.07 -4.54 -17.27
CA SER A 284 0.83 -5.26 -17.61
C SER A 284 0.08 -5.86 -16.41
N CYS A 285 0.74 -6.18 -15.29
CA CYS A 285 0.06 -6.68 -14.10
C CYS A 285 -0.74 -5.58 -13.40
N ILE A 286 -1.66 -5.94 -12.52
CA ILE A 286 -2.55 -5.02 -11.83
C ILE A 286 -2.11 -4.88 -10.38
N ILE A 287 -1.98 -3.63 -9.91
CA ILE A 287 -1.80 -3.35 -8.49
C ILE A 287 -3.14 -3.52 -7.76
N ILE A 288 -3.16 -4.36 -6.73
CA ILE A 288 -4.35 -4.69 -5.92
C ILE A 288 -4.17 -4.16 -4.50
N ASP A 289 -5.24 -3.55 -3.96
CA ASP A 289 -5.27 -3.04 -2.58
C ASP A 289 -5.80 -4.14 -1.63
N MET A 290 -4.95 -5.12 -1.34
CA MET A 290 -5.32 -6.26 -0.49
C MET A 290 -5.35 -5.86 0.99
N PRO A 291 -6.44 -6.11 1.73
CA PRO A 291 -6.49 -5.90 3.18
C PRO A 291 -5.49 -6.78 3.94
N LEU A 292 -4.95 -6.26 5.04
CA LEU A 292 -3.96 -6.97 5.86
C LEU A 292 -4.50 -8.31 6.41
N GLU A 293 -5.75 -8.36 6.83
CA GLU A 293 -6.34 -9.59 7.38
C GLU A 293 -6.45 -10.70 6.32
N ILE A 294 -6.72 -10.33 5.07
CA ILE A 294 -6.78 -11.28 3.95
C ILE A 294 -5.39 -11.85 3.65
N TYR A 295 -4.36 -11.00 3.70
CA TYR A 295 -2.97 -11.44 3.55
C TYR A 295 -2.54 -12.40 4.66
N ILE A 296 -2.87 -12.09 5.92
CA ILE A 296 -2.57 -12.96 7.07
C ILE A 296 -3.22 -14.34 6.89
N ASN A 297 -4.49 -14.39 6.49
CA ASN A 297 -5.20 -15.66 6.29
C ASN A 297 -4.49 -16.58 5.29
N PHE A 298 -3.86 -16.05 4.22
CA PHE A 298 -3.08 -16.88 3.30
C PHE A 298 -1.87 -17.56 3.98
N GLY A 299 -1.25 -16.89 4.95
CA GLY A 299 -0.11 -17.40 5.70
C GLY A 299 -0.47 -18.46 6.76
N GLU A 300 -1.72 -18.50 7.20
CA GLU A 300 -2.20 -19.45 8.21
C GLU A 300 -2.65 -20.80 7.63
N ILE A 301 -2.70 -20.95 6.30
CA ILE A 301 -3.25 -22.14 5.65
C ILE A 301 -2.21 -23.28 5.57
N PRO A 302 -2.48 -24.47 6.11
CA PRO A 302 -1.62 -25.63 5.95
C PRO A 302 -1.51 -26.08 4.49
N GLY A 303 -0.30 -26.45 4.06
CA GLY A 303 -0.07 -27.06 2.74
C GLY A 303 -0.16 -26.10 1.55
N VAL A 304 -0.17 -24.79 1.79
CA VAL A 304 -0.13 -23.76 0.76
C VAL A 304 1.31 -23.25 0.58
N ASP A 305 1.79 -23.24 -0.67
CA ASP A 305 3.06 -22.60 -1.00
C ASP A 305 2.90 -21.07 -1.03
N ILE A 306 3.02 -20.46 0.14
CA ILE A 306 2.90 -19.01 0.33
C ILE A 306 3.93 -18.22 -0.49
N ASN A 307 5.01 -18.86 -0.96
CA ASN A 307 6.01 -18.20 -1.78
C ASN A 307 5.45 -17.72 -3.12
N LYS A 308 4.42 -18.39 -3.65
CA LYS A 308 3.68 -17.90 -4.83
C LYS A 308 3.09 -16.52 -4.57
N LEU A 309 2.46 -16.29 -3.41
CA LEU A 309 1.94 -14.98 -3.04
C LEU A 309 3.06 -14.00 -2.72
N LYS A 310 4.09 -14.41 -1.96
CA LYS A 310 5.24 -13.54 -1.62
C LYS A 310 5.97 -13.03 -2.87
N SER A 311 6.04 -13.82 -3.93
CA SER A 311 6.62 -13.40 -5.22
C SER A 311 5.82 -12.28 -5.92
N ARG A 312 4.59 -12.02 -5.47
CA ARG A 312 3.68 -10.97 -5.94
C ARG A 312 3.62 -9.77 -4.98
N ILE A 313 4.43 -9.75 -3.93
CA ILE A 313 4.53 -8.62 -3.01
C ILE A 313 5.62 -7.66 -3.49
N ILE A 314 5.26 -6.39 -3.60
CA ILE A 314 6.22 -5.29 -3.71
C ILE A 314 6.60 -4.89 -2.30
N SER A 315 7.81 -5.26 -1.87
CA SER A 315 8.32 -4.92 -0.55
C SER A 315 8.42 -3.40 -0.34
N LYS A 316 8.44 -2.95 0.92
CA LYS A 316 8.71 -1.54 1.24
C LYS A 316 10.00 -1.04 0.57
N THR A 317 11.08 -1.81 0.65
CA THR A 317 12.37 -1.46 0.06
C THR A 317 12.32 -1.38 -1.46
N ASP A 318 11.64 -2.33 -2.12
CA ASP A 318 11.42 -2.27 -3.57
C ASP A 318 10.57 -1.06 -3.97
N PHE A 319 9.54 -0.74 -3.20
CA PHE A 319 8.72 0.45 -3.42
C PHE A 319 9.60 1.71 -3.45
N TYR A 320 10.38 1.93 -2.39
CA TYR A 320 11.24 3.10 -2.28
C TYR A 320 12.28 3.14 -3.41
N ASN A 321 12.95 2.02 -3.68
CA ASN A 321 14.05 1.95 -4.64
C ASN A 321 13.60 2.07 -6.10
N LYS A 322 12.46 1.47 -6.48
CA LYS A 322 12.02 1.36 -7.88
C LYS A 322 10.99 2.41 -8.28
N TYR A 323 10.13 2.87 -7.37
CA TYR A 323 8.98 3.70 -7.71
C TYR A 323 9.01 5.09 -7.07
N PHE A 324 9.51 5.22 -5.84
CA PHE A 324 9.52 6.52 -5.17
C PHE A 324 10.75 7.37 -5.50
N PHE A 325 11.94 6.94 -5.08
CA PHE A 325 13.17 7.74 -5.21
C PHE A 325 13.53 8.10 -6.67
N PRO A 326 13.43 7.18 -7.65
CA PRO A 326 13.70 7.50 -9.05
C PRO A 326 12.79 8.59 -9.63
N ASN A 327 11.57 8.75 -9.09
CA ASN A 327 10.54 9.62 -9.63
C ASN A 327 10.34 10.91 -8.81
N LEU A 328 11.22 11.26 -7.86
CA LEU A 328 11.06 12.44 -6.98
C LEU A 328 10.92 13.79 -7.70
N LYS A 329 11.45 13.87 -8.92
CA LYS A 329 11.43 15.09 -9.75
C LYS A 329 10.24 15.15 -10.70
N ASP A 330 9.46 14.08 -10.82
CA ASP A 330 8.32 13.99 -11.72
C ASP A 330 7.27 15.08 -11.43
N ASP A 331 6.57 15.52 -12.48
CA ASP A 331 5.52 16.54 -12.42
C ASP A 331 4.40 16.16 -11.44
N PHE A 332 4.17 14.86 -11.24
CA PHE A 332 3.29 14.33 -10.21
C PHE A 332 3.57 14.96 -8.85
N TRP A 333 4.83 15.11 -8.45
CA TRP A 333 5.21 15.66 -7.14
C TRP A 333 5.30 17.18 -7.11
N GLN A 334 5.23 17.87 -8.24
CA GLN A 334 5.41 19.32 -8.29
C GLN A 334 4.18 20.11 -7.80
N GLN A 335 3.03 19.46 -7.72
CA GLN A 335 1.82 20.06 -7.15
C GLN A 335 1.98 20.29 -5.64
N LEU A 336 1.56 21.46 -5.14
CA LEU A 336 1.78 21.89 -3.76
C LEU A 336 1.24 20.90 -2.72
N ASN A 337 0.08 20.31 -2.95
CA ASN A 337 -0.54 19.29 -2.09
C ASN A 337 0.25 17.97 -2.08
N ARG A 338 0.90 17.61 -3.19
CA ARG A 338 1.66 16.37 -3.34
C ARG A 338 3.09 16.49 -2.83
N ARG A 339 3.68 17.70 -2.83
CA ARG A 339 5.00 17.95 -2.20
C ARG A 339 5.01 17.54 -0.73
N LYS A 340 4.00 17.96 0.04
CA LYS A 340 3.88 17.57 1.45
C LYS A 340 3.81 16.06 1.63
N LYS A 341 3.11 15.35 0.73
CA LYS A 341 3.04 13.88 0.71
C LYS A 341 4.40 13.24 0.37
N ARG A 342 5.12 13.77 -0.63
CA ARG A 342 6.49 13.34 -0.99
C ARG A 342 7.43 13.47 0.21
N ASP A 343 7.47 14.66 0.81
CA ASP A 343 8.39 14.97 1.89
C ASP A 343 8.08 14.08 3.11
N ARG A 344 6.82 13.70 3.32
CA ARG A 344 6.44 12.71 4.33
C ARG A 344 7.05 11.32 4.07
N LEU A 345 7.03 10.84 2.83
CA LEU A 345 7.71 9.59 2.48
C LEU A 345 9.23 9.69 2.65
N VAL A 346 9.85 10.83 2.34
CA VAL A 346 11.29 11.06 2.60
C VAL A 346 11.58 10.98 4.11
N LYS A 347 10.74 11.59 4.96
CA LYS A 347 10.88 11.47 6.43
C LYS A 347 10.75 10.03 6.91
N GLY A 348 9.78 9.28 6.37
CA GLY A 348 9.65 7.85 6.63
C GLY A 348 10.90 7.05 6.22
N ALA A 349 11.60 7.46 5.17
CA ALA A 349 12.87 6.87 4.76
C ALA A 349 14.07 7.31 5.63
N LEU A 350 14.05 8.50 6.21
CA LEU A 350 15.05 8.96 7.19
C LEU A 350 14.95 8.19 8.51
N GLU A 351 13.74 7.81 8.92
CA GLU A 351 13.47 7.01 10.12
C GLU A 351 13.86 5.55 9.97
N ASP A 352 13.94 5.04 8.74
CA ASP A 352 14.23 3.64 8.45
C ASP A 352 15.67 3.45 7.96
N LYS A 353 16.49 2.80 8.79
CA LYS A 353 17.90 2.54 8.52
C LYS A 353 18.13 1.73 7.24
N GLU A 354 17.19 0.86 6.85
CA GLU A 354 17.34 0.05 5.63
C GLU A 354 17.26 0.90 4.35
N LEU A 355 16.67 2.10 4.45
CA LEU A 355 16.48 3.02 3.33
C LEU A 355 17.56 4.11 3.25
N HIS A 356 18.46 4.18 4.23
CA HIS A 356 19.47 5.24 4.34
C HIS A 356 20.38 5.34 3.11
N ASP A 357 20.73 4.22 2.49
CA ASP A 357 21.56 4.22 1.27
C ASP A 357 20.83 4.83 0.06
N LEU A 358 19.49 4.74 0.02
CA LEU A 358 18.69 5.42 -0.99
C LEU A 358 18.67 6.93 -0.72
N VAL A 359 18.43 7.34 0.53
CA VAL A 359 18.43 8.76 0.94
C VAL A 359 19.77 9.43 0.57
N LYS A 360 20.90 8.76 0.83
CA LYS A 360 22.25 9.27 0.47
C LYS A 360 22.44 9.47 -1.03
N ARG A 361 21.82 8.62 -1.86
CA ARG A 361 22.06 8.57 -3.31
C ARG A 361 21.26 9.63 -4.08
N TYR A 362 20.05 9.91 -3.61
CA TYR A 362 19.08 10.74 -4.34
C TYR A 362 18.99 12.16 -3.78
N GLU A 363 18.72 13.11 -4.67
CA GLU A 363 18.32 14.47 -4.30
C GLU A 363 16.89 14.43 -3.74
N CYS A 364 16.78 14.27 -2.42
CA CYS A 364 15.50 14.01 -1.75
C CYS A 364 15.21 14.95 -0.59
N ILE A 365 16.20 15.69 -0.10
CA ILE A 365 16.03 16.56 1.06
C ILE A 365 15.61 17.96 0.58
N PRO A 366 14.44 18.49 1.03
CA PRO A 366 14.02 19.83 0.69
C PRO A 366 14.92 20.88 1.35
N VAL A 367 15.11 22.00 0.66
CA VAL A 367 15.93 23.14 1.11
C VAL A 367 15.09 24.39 1.34
N GLN A 368 15.60 25.29 2.16
CA GLN A 368 14.90 26.52 2.54
C GLN A 368 14.58 27.40 1.32
N MET A 369 13.41 28.04 1.35
CA MET A 369 12.98 29.05 0.38
C MET A 369 12.95 28.59 -1.10
N SER A 370 13.08 27.28 -1.36
CA SER A 370 13.09 26.71 -2.71
C SER A 370 12.33 25.39 -2.75
N ASN A 371 11.94 25.00 -3.96
CA ASN A 371 11.30 23.71 -4.22
C ASN A 371 12.30 22.64 -4.66
N ARG A 372 13.59 22.98 -4.68
CA ARG A 372 14.66 22.05 -5.04
C ARG A 372 14.91 21.04 -3.94
N LEU A 373 15.43 19.90 -4.37
CA LEU A 373 15.89 18.84 -3.50
C LEU A 373 17.40 18.72 -3.63
N ARG A 374 18.07 18.37 -2.53
CA ARG A 374 19.52 18.12 -2.49
C ARG A 374 19.81 16.75 -1.92
N LYS A 375 21.00 16.23 -2.23
CA LYS A 375 21.53 15.06 -1.52
C LYS A 375 21.97 15.48 -0.12
N PRO A 376 21.96 14.57 0.87
CA PRO A 376 22.49 14.87 2.19
C PRO A 376 23.90 15.48 2.16
N CYS A 377 24.80 14.97 1.31
CA CYS A 377 26.17 15.47 1.20
C CYS A 377 26.35 16.83 0.51
N GLU A 378 25.27 17.40 -0.04
CA GLU A 378 25.26 18.73 -0.65
C GLU A 378 24.70 19.79 0.30
N LEU A 379 24.19 19.37 1.47
CA LEU A 379 23.59 20.24 2.46
C LEU A 379 24.66 20.80 3.41
N VAL A 380 24.34 21.94 4.02
CA VAL A 380 25.15 22.60 5.04
C VAL A 380 24.34 22.77 6.32
N LEU A 381 24.94 22.45 7.46
CA LEU A 381 24.34 22.73 8.76
C LEU A 381 24.20 24.24 8.96
N GLU A 382 22.98 24.74 9.16
CA GLU A 382 22.68 26.19 9.20
C GLU A 382 23.49 26.94 10.27
N LYS A 383 23.73 26.31 11.43
CA LYS A 383 24.48 26.88 12.56
C LYS A 383 25.83 26.19 12.78
N GLY A 384 26.55 25.92 11.68
CA GLY A 384 27.87 25.26 11.70
C GLY A 384 29.06 26.19 11.40
N PRO A 385 30.32 25.76 11.69
CA PRO A 385 31.53 26.53 11.38
C PRO A 385 31.69 26.96 9.93
N VAL A 386 31.14 26.22 8.97
CA VAL A 386 31.24 26.52 7.53
C VAL A 386 29.99 27.23 6.99
N SER A 387 28.94 27.41 7.79
CA SER A 387 27.64 27.91 7.30
C SER A 387 27.71 29.33 6.77
N ALA A 388 28.50 30.20 7.42
CA ALA A 388 28.73 31.59 7.00
C ALA A 388 29.43 31.74 5.64
N MET A 389 29.92 30.65 5.04
CA MET A 389 30.40 30.66 3.65
C MET A 389 29.26 30.58 2.62
N PHE A 390 28.04 30.29 3.06
CA PHE A 390 26.87 30.10 2.23
C PHE A 390 25.77 31.11 2.57
N THR A 391 24.87 31.29 1.62
CA THR A 391 23.71 32.16 1.67
C THR A 391 22.45 31.33 1.38
N VAL A 392 21.26 31.85 1.68
CA VAL A 392 20.01 31.11 1.44
C VAL A 392 19.81 30.88 -0.06
N GLU A 393 20.29 31.79 -0.90
CA GLU A 393 20.29 31.71 -2.36
C GLU A 393 21.16 30.56 -2.91
N ASP A 394 22.08 30.01 -2.11
CA ASP A 394 22.87 28.83 -2.50
C ASP A 394 22.04 27.53 -2.47
N GLU A 395 20.85 27.55 -1.86
CA GLU A 395 19.92 26.40 -1.78
C GLU A 395 20.59 25.14 -1.20
N VAL A 396 21.35 25.32 -0.11
CA VAL A 396 22.09 24.24 0.60
C VAL A 396 21.60 24.02 2.03
N PHE A 397 20.80 24.93 2.59
CA PHE A 397 20.29 24.80 3.95
C PHE A 397 19.02 23.94 3.94
N PRO A 398 18.96 22.86 4.74
CA PRO A 398 17.76 22.02 4.83
C PRO A 398 16.53 22.80 5.28
N ASP A 399 15.37 22.47 4.74
CA ASP A 399 14.10 23.03 5.17
C ASP A 399 13.79 22.68 6.65
N ALA A 400 13.12 23.58 7.36
CA ALA A 400 12.78 23.39 8.77
C ALA A 400 11.98 22.10 9.02
N SER A 401 11.26 21.59 8.02
CA SER A 401 10.50 20.35 8.13
C SER A 401 11.36 19.09 8.37
N VAL A 402 12.68 19.15 8.13
CA VAL A 402 13.62 18.04 8.38
C VAL A 402 14.60 18.31 9.54
N GLU A 403 14.40 19.38 10.31
CA GLU A 403 15.29 19.80 11.41
C GLU A 403 15.54 18.67 12.42
N CYS A 404 14.50 17.88 12.76
CA CYS A 404 14.61 16.75 13.70
C CYS A 404 15.51 15.61 13.21
N TYR A 405 15.90 15.59 11.92
CA TYR A 405 16.78 14.58 11.34
C TYR A 405 18.21 15.09 11.12
N THR A 406 18.57 16.26 11.65
CA THR A 406 19.91 16.88 11.49
C THR A 406 21.04 15.89 11.76
N SER A 407 21.03 15.17 12.89
CA SER A 407 22.08 14.21 13.23
C SER A 407 22.17 13.05 12.24
N ILE A 408 21.03 12.61 11.68
CA ILE A 408 21.00 11.58 10.64
C ILE A 408 21.63 12.11 9.35
N LEU A 409 21.29 13.34 8.95
CA LEU A 409 21.83 13.99 7.77
C LEU A 409 23.35 14.23 7.88
N ILE A 410 23.86 14.62 9.05
CA ILE A 410 25.32 14.74 9.31
C ILE A 410 26.00 13.38 9.10
N ASN A 411 25.43 12.30 9.66
CA ASN A 411 25.94 10.94 9.44
C ASN A 411 25.86 10.49 7.97
N MET A 412 25.03 11.15 7.15
CA MET A 412 24.92 10.94 5.71
C MET A 412 25.79 11.89 4.88
N GLY A 413 26.62 12.72 5.51
CA GLY A 413 27.61 13.58 4.87
C GLY A 413 27.22 15.04 4.75
N MET A 414 26.13 15.50 5.38
CA MET A 414 25.82 16.94 5.48
C MET A 414 27.00 17.67 6.14
N MET A 415 27.41 18.78 5.53
CA MET A 415 28.57 19.55 5.97
C MET A 415 28.28 20.26 7.29
N GLU A 416 28.96 19.84 8.36
CA GLU A 416 28.90 20.49 9.68
C GLU A 416 30.11 21.41 9.87
N ASP A 417 31.30 20.82 9.93
CA ASP A 417 32.54 21.49 10.29
C ASP A 417 33.57 21.51 9.16
N LYS A 418 33.40 20.69 8.12
CA LYS A 418 34.35 20.50 7.02
C LYS A 418 33.70 20.72 5.67
N ILE A 419 34.49 21.23 4.73
CA ILE A 419 34.10 21.49 3.35
C ILE A 419 35.13 20.86 2.42
N SER A 420 34.73 20.45 1.22
CA SER A 420 35.71 19.91 0.24
C SER A 420 36.59 21.02 -0.34
N SER A 421 37.83 20.70 -0.69
CA SER A 421 38.75 21.62 -1.39
C SER A 421 38.13 22.24 -2.65
N LYS A 422 37.34 21.45 -3.40
CA LYS A 422 36.62 21.93 -4.59
C LYS A 422 35.61 23.02 -4.24
N LEU A 423 34.75 22.77 -3.24
CA LEU A 423 33.71 23.70 -2.85
C LEU A 423 34.31 24.94 -2.17
N LEU A 424 35.38 24.78 -1.38
CA LEU A 424 36.09 25.91 -0.77
C LEU A 424 36.64 26.88 -1.82
N ARG A 425 37.28 26.36 -2.89
CA ARG A 425 37.74 27.19 -4.03
C ARG A 425 36.58 27.93 -4.70
N GLU A 426 35.44 27.26 -4.86
CA GLU A 426 34.23 27.88 -5.42
C GLU A 426 33.69 29.00 -4.51
N ARG A 427 33.63 28.77 -3.20
CA ARG A 427 33.20 29.77 -2.23
C ARG A 427 34.12 30.99 -2.24
N ALA A 428 35.44 30.80 -2.35
CA ALA A 428 36.39 31.89 -2.49
C ALA A 428 36.18 32.68 -3.81
N ARG A 429 36.00 31.99 -4.94
CA ARG A 429 35.81 32.65 -6.26
C ARG A 429 34.52 33.47 -6.33
N THR A 430 33.48 33.06 -5.61
CA THR A 430 32.18 33.75 -5.64
C THR A 430 32.13 34.98 -4.73
N VAL A 431 33.17 35.27 -3.94
CA VAL A 431 33.18 36.48 -3.09
C VAL A 431 33.05 37.76 -3.92
N VAL A 432 33.71 37.83 -5.08
CA VAL A 432 33.69 39.03 -5.96
C VAL A 432 32.31 39.30 -6.58
N THR A 433 31.43 38.30 -6.62
CA THR A 433 30.09 38.44 -7.22
C THR A 433 29.04 38.90 -6.21
N LEU A 434 29.42 39.06 -4.94
CA LEU A 434 28.51 39.43 -3.86
C LEU A 434 28.53 40.95 -3.60
N CYS A 435 27.48 41.45 -2.96
CA CYS A 435 27.53 42.79 -2.35
C CYS A 435 28.57 42.84 -1.23
N LYS A 436 29.04 44.04 -0.92
CA LYS A 436 30.18 44.27 0.00
C LYS A 436 29.97 43.63 1.38
N GLU A 437 28.78 43.72 1.93
CA GLU A 437 28.45 43.18 3.26
C GLU A 437 28.54 41.64 3.26
N THR A 438 27.92 40.98 2.29
CA THR A 438 27.92 39.51 2.20
C THR A 438 29.30 38.98 1.78
N ALA A 439 30.01 39.70 0.90
CA ALA A 439 31.38 39.40 0.53
C ALA A 439 32.28 39.38 1.77
N LEU A 440 32.16 40.39 2.65
CA LEU A 440 32.91 40.48 3.89
C LEU A 440 32.63 39.28 4.81
N VAL A 441 31.35 38.95 5.03
CA VAL A 441 30.95 37.80 5.86
C VAL A 441 31.56 36.49 5.33
N ARG A 442 31.43 36.22 4.03
CA ARG A 442 31.96 35.01 3.40
C ARG A 442 33.49 34.97 3.47
N SER A 443 34.16 36.09 3.21
CA SER A 443 35.63 36.21 3.27
C SER A 443 36.15 35.89 4.67
N THR A 444 35.57 36.51 5.70
CA THR A 444 35.91 36.26 7.10
C THR A 444 35.69 34.81 7.48
N ALA A 445 34.58 34.20 7.04
CA ALA A 445 34.31 32.78 7.28
C ALA A 445 35.37 31.87 6.64
N ILE A 446 35.76 32.13 5.39
CA ILE A 446 36.81 31.36 4.68
C ILE A 446 38.15 31.45 5.43
N VAL A 447 38.59 32.66 5.81
CA VAL A 447 39.84 32.86 6.55
C VAL A 447 39.79 32.14 7.90
N LYS A 448 38.70 32.32 8.66
CA LYS A 448 38.52 31.67 9.96
C LYS A 448 38.59 30.15 9.85
N TYR A 449 37.98 29.56 8.83
CA TYR A 449 38.03 28.12 8.59
C TYR A 449 39.43 27.64 8.23
N LEU A 450 40.09 28.33 7.29
CA LEU A 450 41.43 28.01 6.83
C LEU A 450 42.45 28.03 7.97
N ASN A 451 42.34 28.99 8.90
CA ASN A 451 43.19 29.07 10.10
C ASN A 451 43.22 27.79 10.94
N THR A 452 42.17 26.98 10.90
CA THR A 452 42.12 25.71 11.65
C THR A 452 42.30 24.50 10.73
N ASN A 453 41.94 24.61 9.44
CA ASN A 453 41.76 23.45 8.55
C ASN A 453 42.63 23.47 7.28
N MET A 454 43.62 24.38 7.15
CA MET A 454 44.50 24.46 5.96
C MET A 454 45.12 23.13 5.57
N HIS A 455 45.53 22.32 6.55
CA HIS A 455 46.16 21.03 6.35
C HIS A 455 45.28 20.03 5.57
N LEU A 456 43.96 20.24 5.52
CA LEU A 456 43.01 19.43 4.75
C LEU A 456 42.91 19.85 3.27
N HIS A 457 43.54 20.96 2.88
CA HIS A 457 43.37 21.63 1.58
C HIS A 457 44.67 21.91 0.84
N SER A 458 45.68 21.06 1.01
CA SER A 458 46.97 21.19 0.32
C SER A 458 46.85 21.21 -1.22
N ASP A 459 45.83 20.54 -1.76
CA ASP A 459 45.50 20.53 -3.19
C ASP A 459 44.86 21.83 -3.69
N ALA A 460 44.33 22.66 -2.78
CA ALA A 460 43.68 23.93 -3.10
C ALA A 460 44.57 25.15 -2.86
N THR A 461 45.71 24.97 -2.19
CA THR A 461 46.54 26.06 -1.70
C THR A 461 46.90 27.04 -2.81
N GLU A 462 47.45 26.55 -3.93
CA GLU A 462 47.94 27.41 -5.01
C GLU A 462 46.80 28.17 -5.72
N ASP A 463 45.64 27.53 -5.89
CA ASP A 463 44.45 28.19 -6.41
C ASP A 463 43.98 29.31 -5.47
N LEU A 464 43.86 28.99 -4.17
CA LEU A 464 43.41 29.94 -3.16
C LEU A 464 44.32 31.16 -3.07
N LYS A 465 45.64 31.01 -3.27
CA LYS A 465 46.59 32.13 -3.28
C LYS A 465 46.22 33.22 -4.30
N ASN A 466 45.63 32.79 -5.42
CA ASN A 466 45.43 33.62 -6.60
C ASN A 466 43.98 34.06 -6.78
N ILE A 467 43.06 33.62 -5.90
CA ILE A 467 41.65 34.01 -5.93
C ILE A 467 41.45 35.31 -5.13
N PRO A 468 40.87 36.38 -5.71
CA PRO A 468 40.59 37.61 -5.00
C PRO A 468 39.36 37.46 -4.08
N PHE A 469 39.58 37.09 -2.82
CA PHE A 469 38.49 36.92 -1.85
C PHE A 469 38.72 37.68 -0.55
N LEU A 470 39.73 38.55 -0.48
CA LEU A 470 40.11 39.21 0.78
C LEU A 470 39.92 40.72 0.70
N PRO A 471 39.15 41.31 1.62
CA PRO A 471 38.98 42.75 1.66
C PRO A 471 40.26 43.45 2.09
N VAL A 472 40.55 44.62 1.51
CA VAL A 472 41.65 45.48 1.99
C VAL A 472 41.25 46.12 3.32
N LEU A 473 42.16 46.07 4.30
CA LEU A 473 41.99 46.75 5.58
C LEU A 473 41.96 48.26 5.37
N LYS A 474 41.20 48.97 6.22
CA LYS A 474 41.27 50.43 6.29
C LYS A 474 42.65 50.83 6.82
N ASN A 475 43.22 51.90 6.26
CA ASN A 475 44.50 52.45 6.67
C ASN A 475 44.49 52.72 8.19
N LEU A 476 45.54 52.28 8.88
CA LEU A 476 45.69 52.50 10.32
C LEU A 476 46.15 53.93 10.56
N ASP A 477 45.55 54.59 11.56
CA ASP A 477 45.98 55.93 11.97
C ASP A 477 47.49 55.95 12.25
N ARG A 478 48.22 56.77 11.49
CA ARG A 478 49.69 56.96 11.55
C ARG A 478 50.55 55.85 10.91
N TRP A 479 50.03 55.12 9.93
CA TRP A 479 50.86 54.22 9.12
C TRP A 479 51.91 54.99 8.28
N PRO A 480 53.20 54.61 8.31
CA PRO A 480 54.29 55.41 7.73
C PRO A 480 54.50 55.22 6.21
N LEU A 481 53.78 54.31 5.56
CA LEU A 481 53.93 54.00 4.13
C LEU A 481 52.65 54.30 3.33
N PRO A 482 52.73 54.58 2.02
CA PRO A 482 51.55 54.70 1.16
C PRO A 482 50.68 53.44 1.26
N TRP A 483 49.41 53.60 1.62
CA TRP A 483 48.47 52.49 1.72
C TRP A 483 47.86 52.23 0.35
N LYS A 484 48.02 51.01 -0.18
CA LYS A 484 47.58 50.66 -1.53
C LYS A 484 46.09 50.94 -1.74
N ALA A 485 45.28 50.80 -0.69
CA ALA A 485 43.83 51.08 -0.73
C ALA A 485 43.45 52.55 -0.86
N ASP A 486 44.38 53.49 -0.61
CA ASP A 486 44.09 54.93 -0.71
C ASP A 486 43.96 55.39 -2.18
N ASN A 487 44.44 54.58 -3.13
CA ASN A 487 44.40 54.85 -4.57
C ASN A 487 43.45 53.90 -5.34
N LEU A 488 42.59 53.15 -4.64
CA LEU A 488 41.68 52.19 -5.27
C LEU A 488 40.32 52.82 -5.51
N GLU A 489 39.71 52.47 -6.65
CA GLU A 489 38.30 52.76 -6.87
C GLU A 489 37.44 52.04 -5.82
N PRO A 490 36.26 52.56 -5.43
CA PRO A 490 35.39 51.94 -4.42
C PRO A 490 35.02 50.47 -4.72
N GLU A 491 35.10 50.07 -5.99
CA GLU A 491 34.80 48.75 -6.54
C GLU A 491 36.00 47.78 -6.43
N GLU A 492 37.22 48.29 -6.30
CA GLU A 492 38.46 47.50 -6.17
C GLU A 492 38.83 47.27 -4.70
N TYR A 493 38.03 46.47 -3.98
CA TYR A 493 38.25 46.26 -2.55
C TYR A 493 38.64 44.82 -2.17
N LEU A 494 38.65 43.89 -3.12
CA LEU A 494 39.00 42.47 -2.91
C LEU A 494 40.28 42.09 -3.64
N PHE A 495 41.20 41.44 -2.94
CA PHE A 495 42.52 41.08 -3.47
C PHE A 495 42.85 39.61 -3.25
N PRO A 496 43.69 39.03 -4.12
CA PRO A 496 44.24 37.71 -3.88
C PRO A 496 45.18 37.72 -2.68
N PRO A 497 45.21 36.64 -1.89
CA PRO A 497 46.25 36.39 -0.89
C PRO A 497 47.67 36.79 -1.29
N SER A 498 48.09 36.40 -2.50
CA SER A 498 49.45 36.63 -3.01
C SER A 498 49.81 38.11 -3.21
N GLN A 499 48.85 39.03 -3.12
CA GLN A 499 49.03 40.46 -3.34
C GLN A 499 48.93 41.31 -2.06
N LEU A 500 48.73 40.69 -0.89
CA LEU A 500 48.53 41.36 0.40
C LEU A 500 49.72 41.16 1.35
N PHE A 501 50.03 42.18 2.15
CA PHE A 501 51.14 42.19 3.12
C PHE A 501 50.59 42.32 4.55
N HIS A 502 51.17 41.65 5.57
CA HIS A 502 50.75 41.76 6.98
C HIS A 502 51.91 41.77 8.00
N LEU A 503 51.65 42.29 9.21
CA LEU A 503 52.60 42.74 10.23
C LEU A 503 53.06 41.71 11.29
N THR A 504 52.46 40.53 11.39
CA THR A 504 52.85 39.53 12.41
C THR A 504 52.83 38.09 11.89
N THR A 505 53.89 37.36 12.24
CA THR A 505 54.23 35.99 11.85
C THR A 505 53.41 34.96 12.64
N SER A 506 52.58 34.19 11.94
CA SER A 506 52.06 32.90 12.41
C SER A 506 51.84 31.98 11.22
N LEU A 507 52.40 30.77 11.34
CA LEU A 507 52.83 29.79 10.34
C LEU A 507 51.87 29.40 9.18
N LEU A 508 50.59 29.74 9.23
CA LEU A 508 49.59 29.13 8.34
C LEU A 508 49.39 29.88 7.04
N LEU A 509 49.63 31.17 7.07
CA LEU A 509 49.45 32.03 5.91
C LEU A 509 50.70 32.09 5.04
N ASP A 510 51.88 31.75 5.58
CA ASP A 510 53.09 31.49 4.78
C ASP A 510 52.82 30.44 3.69
N GLN A 511 51.95 29.45 3.95
CA GLN A 511 51.56 28.43 2.97
C GLN A 511 50.66 28.97 1.85
N LEU A 512 49.84 30.00 2.12
CA LEU A 512 49.02 30.72 1.14
C LEU A 512 49.67 32.03 0.63
N GLY A 513 50.89 32.35 1.06
CA GLY A 513 51.53 33.64 0.75
C GLY A 513 50.90 34.86 1.43
N MET A 514 50.17 34.65 2.53
CA MET A 514 49.54 35.68 3.35
C MET A 514 50.19 35.76 4.74
N CYS A 515 49.84 36.76 5.55
CA CYS A 515 50.08 36.78 7.00
C CYS A 515 48.77 37.25 7.70
N SER A 516 48.48 36.84 8.95
CA SER A 516 47.12 36.79 9.56
C SER A 516 46.24 38.01 9.41
N ILE A 517 45.02 37.83 8.91
CA ILE A 517 44.01 38.90 8.86
C ILE A 517 43.20 38.87 10.16
N ASN A 518 43.29 39.94 10.96
CA ASN A 518 42.20 40.31 11.87
C ASN A 518 41.21 41.13 11.07
N LEU A 519 40.10 40.48 10.70
CA LEU A 519 38.93 41.08 10.05
C LEU A 519 37.88 41.44 11.09
#